data_AF-A0A7C3UXI0-F1
#
_entry.id   AF-A0A7C3UXI0-F1
#
_cell.length_a   1.000
_cell.length_b   1.000
_cell.length_c   1.000
_cell.angle_alpha   90.00
_cell.angle_beta   90.00
_cell.angle_gamma   90.00
#
_symmetry.space_group_name_H-M   'P 1'
#
loop_
_entity.id
_entity.type
_entity.pdbx_description
1 polymer ?
#
loop_
_entity_poly.entity_id
_entity_poly.type
_entity_poly.pdbx_seq_one_letter_code
_entity_poly.pdbx_strand_id
1 'polypeptide(L)'
;MPDLVELHTGLLYDLAAGLPGGPQGWALHRLIFRDWWHWRDHALQAALGNIALTGQNEGGKSSLLALAATLLDGDTSPRRLDPAGSADRSLAYFLLGKDGDDPDDPDVFAYKARIGYLAAEFRHGDGRWLTIGMGVDAARTVPGGHIRGWWGFLLPGRRIGVDCEVRGHDGNCLPFAEFRQMLGAVADGETDVPPGAAVVTTRRHVYRRQVNEHLFQMGDDDYRALIEALLSARRPKIAQAAQEGPEKVCRVLQESLPPLPGDQMDNLSQLITNLESHQRDLKELEDHVRWVEGIDERHRALVQVLVQQGAAEYRERMEEYRRVAGQVQRHTRDRDRARQAVNRLEQDIGQLVAARARARAQLDAQQTDAAALAGRLEAAKSRAENTK
;
A
#
# COMPACT_ATOMS: atom_id res chain seq x y z
N MET A 1 32.50 34.20 47.01
CA MET A 1 31.76 32.94 47.22
C MET A 1 31.66 32.22 45.88
N PRO A 2 32.59 31.33 45.52
CA PRO A 2 32.60 30.70 44.19
C PRO A 2 32.12 29.23 44.16
N ASP A 3 31.91 28.56 45.29
CA ASP A 3 31.86 27.08 45.31
C ASP A 3 30.45 26.44 45.35
N LEU A 4 29.43 27.08 44.76
CA LEU A 4 28.04 26.57 44.84
C LEU A 4 27.37 26.31 43.48
N VAL A 5 28.05 26.51 42.35
CA VAL A 5 27.44 26.38 41.00
C VAL A 5 28.04 25.24 40.16
N GLU A 6 29.14 24.61 40.60
CA GLU A 6 29.46 23.25 40.15
C GLU A 6 28.55 22.24 40.86
N LEU A 7 27.25 22.28 40.55
CA LEU A 7 26.43 21.10 40.74
C LEU A 7 27.14 19.99 39.95
N HIS A 8 27.61 18.95 40.66
CA HIS A 8 28.09 17.71 40.06
C HIS A 8 26.96 17.10 39.21
N THR A 9 26.83 17.59 37.97
CA THR A 9 25.84 17.15 36.98
C THR A 9 26.05 15.70 36.58
N GLY A 10 27.27 15.16 36.78
CA GLY A 10 27.57 13.73 36.68
C GLY A 10 26.70 12.89 37.64
N LEU A 11 26.69 13.24 38.93
CA LEU A 11 25.91 12.55 39.98
C LEU A 11 24.40 12.66 39.75
N LEU A 12 23.91 13.82 39.28
CA LEU A 12 22.49 14.00 38.95
C LEU A 12 22.03 13.08 37.82
N TYR A 13 22.88 12.84 36.82
CA TYR A 13 22.59 11.91 35.73
C TYR A 13 22.58 10.45 36.19
N ASP A 14 23.54 10.06 37.02
CA ASP A 14 23.61 8.68 37.55
C ASP A 14 22.43 8.39 38.49
N LEU A 15 22.05 9.37 39.30
CA LEU A 15 20.84 9.31 40.14
C LEU A 15 19.56 9.27 39.30
N ALA A 16 19.45 10.09 38.26
CA ALA A 16 18.27 10.13 37.40
C ALA A 16 18.12 8.89 36.51
N ALA A 17 19.23 8.31 36.03
CA ALA A 17 19.20 7.05 35.28
C ALA A 17 18.72 5.87 36.14
N GLY A 18 18.93 5.93 37.46
CA GLY A 18 18.42 4.96 38.42
C GLY A 18 16.94 5.14 38.81
N LEU A 19 16.30 6.25 38.42
CA LEU A 19 14.88 6.50 38.71
C LEU A 19 13.97 5.88 37.62
N PRO A 20 12.80 5.32 38.00
CA PRO A 20 11.80 4.88 37.02
C PRO A 20 11.36 6.07 36.16
N GLY A 21 11.59 5.99 34.85
CA GLY A 21 11.32 7.09 33.90
C GLY A 21 12.47 8.08 33.70
N GLY A 22 13.68 7.77 34.18
CA GLY A 22 14.90 8.49 33.82
C GLY A 22 15.19 8.49 32.31
N PRO A 23 16.08 9.37 31.82
CA PRO A 23 16.40 9.44 30.40
C PRO A 23 17.03 8.13 29.90
N GLN A 24 16.27 7.34 29.12
CA GLN A 24 16.71 6.04 28.58
C GLN A 24 17.51 6.16 27.26
N GLY A 25 17.69 7.36 26.73
CA GLY A 25 18.37 7.61 25.46
C GLY A 25 19.41 8.72 25.56
N TRP A 26 19.68 9.38 24.43
CA TRP A 26 20.54 10.55 24.39
C TRP A 26 19.88 11.74 25.05
N ALA A 27 20.56 12.35 26.02
CA ALA A 27 20.14 13.58 26.65
C ALA A 27 21.21 14.65 26.49
N LEU A 28 20.78 15.89 26.20
CA LEU A 28 21.69 17.03 26.10
C LEU A 28 22.38 17.23 27.45
N HIS A 29 23.71 17.33 27.41
CA HIS A 29 24.56 17.56 28.58
C HIS A 29 25.10 18.98 28.60
N ARG A 30 25.56 19.51 27.46
CA ARG A 30 25.96 20.91 27.34
C ARG A 30 25.90 21.44 25.92
N LEU A 31 25.70 22.74 25.79
CA LEU A 31 25.90 23.52 24.56
C LEU A 31 27.19 24.32 24.68
N ILE A 32 28.02 24.33 23.65
CA ILE A 32 29.36 24.93 23.65
C ILE A 32 29.42 25.99 22.57
N PHE A 33 29.88 27.18 22.95
CA PHE A 33 30.04 28.35 22.10
C PHE A 33 31.49 28.81 22.15
N ARG A 34 32.10 28.95 20.96
CA ARG A 34 33.49 29.40 20.81
C ARG A 34 33.54 30.43 19.71
N ASP A 35 33.92 31.65 20.09
CA ASP A 35 33.94 32.81 19.22
C ASP A 35 32.62 33.04 18.47
N TRP A 36 31.52 32.89 19.21
CA TRP A 36 30.17 33.01 18.70
C TRP A 36 29.47 34.19 19.34
N TRP A 37 29.09 35.20 18.55
CA TRP A 37 28.54 36.46 19.04
C TRP A 37 29.44 37.06 20.14
N HIS A 38 28.85 37.59 21.21
CA HIS A 38 29.59 38.09 22.37
C HIS A 38 30.24 36.98 23.23
N TRP A 39 30.00 35.70 22.92
CA TRP A 39 30.61 34.59 23.65
C TRP A 39 31.95 34.20 23.03
N ARG A 40 33.02 34.63 23.69
CA ARG A 40 34.37 34.13 23.40
C ARG A 40 34.45 32.65 23.75
N ASP A 41 34.36 32.29 25.02
CA ASP A 41 34.46 30.89 25.45
C ASP A 41 33.40 30.60 26.51
N HIS A 42 32.29 29.95 26.11
CA HIS A 42 31.19 29.66 27.01
C HIS A 42 30.63 28.26 26.77
N ALA A 43 30.24 27.58 27.85
CA ALA A 43 29.49 26.34 27.78
C ALA A 43 28.28 26.42 28.73
N LEU A 44 27.10 26.09 28.22
CA LEU A 44 25.85 26.04 28.98
C LEU A 44 25.56 24.59 29.34
N GLN A 45 25.57 24.26 30.63
CA GLN A 45 25.22 22.92 31.09
C GLN A 45 23.70 22.71 31.08
N ALA A 46 23.29 21.50 30.70
CA ALA A 46 21.92 21.03 30.75
C ALA A 46 21.73 20.04 31.90
N ALA A 47 20.62 20.16 32.62
CA ALA A 47 20.21 19.23 33.65
C ALA A 47 19.23 18.22 33.04
N LEU A 48 19.69 16.98 32.80
CA LEU A 48 18.86 15.90 32.23
C LEU A 48 18.21 16.28 30.89
N GLY A 49 18.95 16.94 30.00
CA GLY A 49 18.44 17.41 28.72
C GLY A 49 17.75 18.78 28.77
N ASN A 50 17.49 19.32 29.96
CA ASN A 50 16.77 20.59 30.13
C ASN A 50 17.73 21.77 30.34
N ILE A 51 17.48 22.87 29.63
CA ILE A 51 18.17 24.15 29.81
C ILE A 51 17.11 25.23 30.06
N ALA A 52 17.27 26.00 31.14
CA ALA A 52 16.44 27.16 31.43
C ALA A 52 17.28 28.44 31.26
N LEU A 53 16.86 29.33 30.35
CA LEU A 53 17.52 30.62 30.10
C LEU A 53 16.71 31.77 30.71
N THR A 54 17.19 32.36 31.81
CA THR A 54 16.58 33.51 32.50
C THR A 54 17.35 34.81 32.21
N GLY A 55 16.72 35.98 32.40
CA GLY A 55 17.27 37.29 31.97
C GLY A 55 16.27 38.20 31.23
N GLN A 56 16.70 39.39 30.85
CA GLN A 56 15.86 40.38 30.17
C GLN A 56 15.53 39.97 28.72
N ASN A 57 14.41 40.48 28.20
CA ASN A 57 14.10 40.39 26.78
C ASN A 57 15.21 41.08 25.98
N GLU A 58 15.52 40.59 24.77
CA GLU A 58 16.64 41.03 23.90
C GLU A 58 18.05 40.55 24.30
N GLY A 59 18.21 39.87 25.44
CA GLY A 59 19.50 39.28 25.85
C GLY A 59 19.97 38.06 25.03
N GLY A 60 19.46 37.84 23.82
CA GLY A 60 19.93 36.79 22.91
C GLY A 60 19.45 35.35 23.19
N LYS A 61 18.64 35.11 24.22
CA LYS A 61 18.16 33.76 24.62
C LYS A 61 17.43 33.00 23.51
N SER A 62 16.50 33.67 22.82
CA SER A 62 15.73 33.04 21.74
C SER A 62 16.59 32.73 20.51
N SER A 63 17.67 33.49 20.32
CA SER A 63 18.67 33.24 19.28
C SER A 63 19.62 32.09 19.66
N LEU A 64 19.99 31.96 20.94
CA LEU A 64 20.73 30.78 21.44
C LEU A 64 19.98 29.47 21.19
N LEU A 65 18.69 29.42 21.52
CA LEU A 65 17.87 28.23 21.28
C LEU A 65 17.69 27.95 19.79
N ALA A 66 17.71 28.98 18.93
CA ALA A 66 17.75 28.80 17.47
C ALA A 66 18.93 27.96 17.03
N LEU A 67 20.09 28.37 17.52
CA LEU A 67 21.39 27.87 17.13
C LEU A 67 21.53 26.43 17.60
N ALA A 68 21.00 26.10 18.78
CA ALA A 68 20.95 24.73 19.25
C ALA A 68 20.16 23.81 18.31
N ALA A 69 19.02 24.25 17.77
CA ALA A 69 18.22 23.45 16.84
C ALA A 69 18.92 23.26 15.48
N THR A 70 19.64 24.27 14.99
CA THR A 70 20.40 24.14 13.72
C THR A 70 21.57 23.17 13.82
N LEU A 71 22.02 22.80 15.02
CA LEU A 71 23.01 21.73 15.19
C LEU A 71 22.48 20.35 14.82
N LEU A 72 21.16 20.14 14.84
CA LEU A 72 20.60 18.81 14.56
C LEU A 72 20.65 18.47 13.06
N ASP A 73 20.53 19.46 12.18
CA ASP A 73 20.51 19.23 10.72
C ASP A 73 21.56 20.02 9.93
N GLY A 74 22.24 20.97 10.56
CA GLY A 74 23.24 21.82 9.93
C GLY A 74 22.66 22.84 8.96
N ASP A 75 21.34 23.06 8.93
CA ASP A 75 20.73 24.07 8.08
C ASP A 75 20.87 25.46 8.73
N THR A 76 21.68 26.30 8.10
CA THR A 76 22.07 27.62 8.59
C THR A 76 21.32 28.74 7.88
N SER A 77 20.19 28.43 7.25
CA SER A 77 19.36 29.41 6.56
C SER A 77 18.86 30.51 7.52
N PRO A 78 18.84 31.80 7.13
CA PRO A 78 18.45 32.90 8.03
C PRO A 78 17.11 32.72 8.74
N ARG A 79 16.12 32.12 8.04
CA ARG A 79 14.79 31.79 8.59
C ARG A 79 14.83 30.85 9.80
N ARG A 80 15.89 30.06 9.97
CA ARG A 80 16.06 29.15 11.11
C ARG A 80 16.71 29.83 12.31
N LEU A 81 17.53 30.83 12.06
CA LEU A 81 18.31 31.53 13.06
C LEU A 81 17.47 32.58 13.81
N ASP A 82 16.54 33.24 13.11
CA ASP A 82 15.64 34.20 13.71
C ASP A 82 14.25 33.61 13.98
N PRO A 83 13.77 33.54 15.24
CA PRO A 83 12.43 33.04 15.52
C PRO A 83 11.31 33.96 14.99
N ALA A 84 11.63 35.22 14.67
CA ALA A 84 10.72 36.15 14.00
C ALA A 84 10.74 36.02 12.46
N GLY A 85 11.66 35.22 11.90
CA GLY A 85 11.74 34.94 10.46
C GLY A 85 12.40 36.04 9.62
N SER A 86 13.05 37.03 10.23
CA SER A 86 13.81 38.06 9.49
C SER A 86 15.11 37.49 8.91
N ALA A 87 15.58 38.08 7.81
CA ALA A 87 16.84 37.71 7.18
C ALA A 87 18.07 38.35 7.89
N ASP A 88 17.84 39.27 8.83
CA ASP A 88 18.87 40.15 9.39
C ASP A 88 19.83 39.43 10.35
N ARG A 89 19.40 38.30 10.94
CA ARG A 89 20.21 37.50 11.87
C ARG A 89 20.81 36.27 11.20
N SER A 90 21.65 36.50 10.20
CA SER A 90 22.41 35.45 9.52
C SER A 90 23.58 34.91 10.37
N LEU A 91 24.23 33.84 9.94
CA LEU A 91 25.47 33.39 10.60
C LEU A 91 26.57 34.46 10.59
N ALA A 92 26.65 35.23 9.50
CA ALA A 92 27.59 36.33 9.38
C ALA A 92 27.34 37.40 10.44
N TYR A 93 26.08 37.70 10.76
CA TYR A 93 25.74 38.62 11.85
C TYR A 93 26.32 38.17 13.19
N PHE A 94 26.18 36.88 13.54
CA PHE A 94 26.69 36.36 14.81
C PHE A 94 28.23 36.30 14.88
N LEU A 95 28.94 36.25 13.76
CA LEU A 95 30.41 36.14 13.75
C LEU A 95 31.10 37.48 13.50
N LEU A 96 30.55 38.30 12.62
CA LEU A 96 31.18 39.50 12.09
C LEU A 96 30.51 40.79 12.55
N GLY A 97 29.31 40.73 13.13
CA GLY A 97 28.51 41.90 13.46
C GLY A 97 27.55 42.32 12.36
N LYS A 98 26.89 43.47 12.55
CA LYS A 98 25.94 43.99 11.56
C LYS A 98 26.70 44.47 10.32
N ASP A 99 26.05 44.38 9.15
CA ASP A 99 26.58 44.97 7.94
C ASP A 99 26.55 46.49 8.02
N GLY A 100 27.70 47.12 7.75
CA GLY A 100 27.91 48.56 7.88
C GLY A 100 28.60 49.01 9.18
N ASP A 101 28.70 48.13 10.18
CA ASP A 101 29.47 48.40 11.39
C ASP A 101 30.98 48.43 11.07
N ASP A 102 31.69 49.41 11.62
CA ASP A 102 33.14 49.57 11.42
C ASP A 102 33.92 48.60 12.31
N PRO A 103 34.67 47.63 11.75
CA PRO A 103 35.51 46.72 12.54
C PRO A 103 36.68 47.41 13.25
N ASP A 104 37.02 48.64 12.88
CA ASP A 104 38.09 49.41 13.51
C ASP A 104 37.58 50.23 14.71
N ASP A 105 36.27 50.27 14.95
CA ASP A 105 35.65 50.85 16.15
C ASP A 105 35.61 49.82 17.31
N PRO A 106 36.31 50.06 18.44
CA PRO A 106 36.37 49.12 19.55
C PRO A 106 35.04 49.00 20.34
N ASP A 107 34.13 49.96 20.21
CA ASP A 107 32.85 49.97 20.94
C ASP A 107 31.75 49.19 20.20
N VAL A 108 32.03 48.76 18.96
CA VAL A 108 31.08 48.04 18.11
C VAL A 108 31.49 46.58 17.97
N PHE A 109 30.51 45.67 18.04
CA PHE A 109 30.75 44.26 17.76
C PHE A 109 30.91 44.06 16.26
N ALA A 110 32.12 44.28 15.73
CA ALA A 110 32.43 44.10 14.32
C ALA A 110 33.80 43.45 14.12
N TYR A 111 33.85 42.43 13.25
CA TYR A 111 35.10 41.73 12.90
C TYR A 111 35.30 41.69 11.39
N LYS A 112 36.56 41.80 10.94
CA LYS A 112 36.93 41.65 9.52
C LYS A 112 36.81 40.19 9.07
N ALA A 113 37.29 39.26 9.89
CA ALA A 113 37.15 37.82 9.72
C ALA A 113 37.13 37.13 11.09
N ARG A 114 36.35 36.05 11.22
CA ARG A 114 36.22 35.29 12.48
C ARG A 114 35.79 33.86 12.19
N ILE A 115 36.40 32.91 12.90
CA ILE A 115 35.99 31.51 12.92
C ILE A 115 35.27 31.25 14.25
N GLY A 116 34.06 30.70 14.18
CA GLY A 116 33.28 30.31 15.35
C GLY A 116 32.91 28.84 15.31
N TYR A 117 32.86 28.22 16.50
CA TYR A 117 32.37 26.87 16.69
C TYR A 117 31.14 26.85 17.59
N LEU A 118 30.20 26.01 17.21
CA LEU A 118 29.01 25.69 17.98
C LEU A 118 28.91 24.17 18.11
N ALA A 119 28.72 23.66 19.32
CA ALA A 119 28.59 22.23 19.55
C ALA A 119 27.56 21.90 20.63
N ALA A 120 27.02 20.70 20.56
CA ALA A 120 26.16 20.09 21.57
C ALA A 120 26.75 18.73 21.96
N GLU A 121 26.88 18.52 23.26
CA GLU A 121 27.28 17.22 23.80
C GLU A 121 26.07 16.51 24.39
N PHE A 122 25.94 15.24 24.02
CA PHE A 122 24.90 14.34 24.50
C PHE A 122 25.54 13.23 25.32
N ARG A 123 24.83 12.85 26.39
CA ARG A 123 25.15 11.69 27.22
C ARG A 123 24.04 10.66 27.05
N HIS A 124 24.42 9.42 26.74
CA HIS A 124 23.50 8.28 26.72
C HIS A 124 23.32 7.74 28.15
N GLY A 125 22.18 7.12 28.44
CA GLY A 125 21.94 6.44 29.74
C GLY A 125 23.05 5.46 30.13
N ASP A 126 23.61 4.75 29.15
CA ASP A 126 24.74 3.80 29.34
C ASP A 126 26.12 4.46 29.53
N GLY A 127 26.20 5.79 29.65
CA GLY A 127 27.44 6.52 29.87
C GLY A 127 28.24 6.87 28.59
N ARG A 128 27.73 6.54 27.41
CA ARG A 128 28.33 6.95 26.12
C ARG A 128 28.19 8.44 25.89
N TRP A 129 29.17 9.03 25.21
CA TRP A 129 29.17 10.44 24.81
C TRP A 129 29.05 10.58 23.29
N LEU A 130 28.36 11.62 22.86
CA LEU A 130 28.32 12.04 21.47
C LEU A 130 28.40 13.55 21.42
N THR A 131 29.41 14.07 20.73
CA THR A 131 29.51 15.51 20.47
C THR A 131 29.18 15.76 19.01
N ILE A 132 28.21 16.64 18.76
CA ILE A 132 27.89 17.12 17.42
C ILE A 132 28.19 18.61 17.36
N GLY A 133 28.57 19.12 16.20
CA GLY A 133 28.76 20.55 16.08
C GLY A 133 29.05 21.02 14.67
N MET A 134 29.22 22.33 14.54
CA MET A 134 29.61 22.97 13.31
C MET A 134 30.66 24.04 13.56
N GLY A 135 31.62 24.13 12.64
CA GLY A 135 32.54 25.25 12.52
C GLY A 135 32.14 26.12 11.34
N VAL A 136 32.26 27.44 11.54
CA VAL A 136 31.89 28.43 10.55
C VAL A 136 33.00 29.45 10.45
N ASP A 137 33.45 29.69 9.24
CA ASP A 137 34.49 30.64 8.91
C ASP A 137 33.87 31.78 8.11
N ALA A 138 33.89 32.98 8.69
CA ALA A 138 33.25 34.15 8.15
C ALA A 138 34.28 35.26 7.88
N ALA A 139 34.11 35.98 6.76
CA ALA A 139 34.92 37.14 6.42
C ALA A 139 34.11 38.13 5.57
N ARG A 140 34.22 39.43 5.89
CA ARG A 140 33.51 40.52 5.20
C ARG A 140 33.95 40.70 3.74
N THR A 141 35.11 40.17 3.38
CA THR A 141 35.65 40.21 2.01
C THR A 141 34.94 39.24 1.05
N VAL A 142 34.13 38.31 1.57
CA VAL A 142 33.46 37.29 0.76
C VAL A 142 32.14 37.84 0.20
N PRO A 143 31.99 37.99 -1.13
CA PRO A 143 30.76 38.48 -1.74
C PRO A 143 29.60 37.49 -1.52
N GLY A 144 28.40 38.00 -1.24
CA GLY A 144 27.18 37.19 -1.27
C GLY A 144 26.91 36.32 -0.05
N GLY A 145 27.32 36.75 1.15
CA GLY A 145 26.89 36.12 2.41
C GLY A 145 27.94 36.06 3.52
N HIS A 146 29.15 36.57 3.27
CA HIS A 146 30.25 36.70 4.25
C HIS A 146 30.70 35.39 4.94
N ILE A 147 30.32 34.22 4.42
CA ILE A 147 30.75 32.91 4.91
C ILE A 147 31.77 32.32 3.93
N ARG A 148 33.02 32.19 4.37
CA ARG A 148 34.12 31.56 3.62
C ARG A 148 34.02 30.03 3.65
N GLY A 149 33.57 29.47 4.78
CA GLY A 149 33.50 28.01 4.96
C GLY A 149 32.53 27.59 6.04
N TRP A 150 31.99 26.38 5.87
CA TRP A 150 31.16 25.70 6.87
C TRP A 150 31.53 24.22 6.88
N TRP A 151 31.63 23.63 8.07
CA TRP A 151 31.79 22.20 8.25
C TRP A 151 31.02 21.72 9.47
N GLY A 152 30.34 20.59 9.33
CA GLY A 152 29.73 19.86 10.43
C GLY A 152 30.67 18.75 10.90
N PHE A 153 30.62 18.43 12.19
CA PHE A 153 31.40 17.35 12.78
C PHE A 153 30.58 16.55 13.77
N LEU A 154 30.89 15.25 13.84
CA LEU A 154 30.30 14.30 14.76
C LEU A 154 31.44 13.51 15.40
N LEU A 155 31.52 13.55 16.73
CA LEU A 155 32.60 12.96 17.51
C LEU A 155 32.00 11.99 18.54
N PRO A 156 31.82 10.71 18.16
CA PRO A 156 31.44 9.67 19.12
C PRO A 156 32.54 9.49 20.17
N GLY A 157 32.17 9.50 21.45
CA GLY A 157 33.06 9.23 22.57
C GLY A 157 34.12 10.31 22.86
N ARG A 158 34.12 11.44 22.16
CA ARG A 158 35.06 12.56 22.41
C ARG A 158 34.29 13.83 22.79
N ARG A 159 34.86 14.60 23.70
CA ARG A 159 34.27 15.82 24.27
C ARG A 159 35.18 17.03 24.06
N ILE A 160 34.58 18.18 23.75
CA ILE A 160 35.31 19.42 23.51
C ILE A 160 35.77 20.03 24.83
N GLY A 161 37.03 20.43 24.93
CA GLY A 161 37.68 20.88 26.16
C GLY A 161 38.06 19.76 27.13
N VAL A 162 37.94 18.49 26.73
CA VAL A 162 38.42 17.32 27.50
C VAL A 162 39.30 16.44 26.61
N ASP A 163 38.73 15.90 25.53
CA ASP A 163 39.43 14.98 24.61
C ASP A 163 39.93 15.69 23.35
N CYS A 164 39.28 16.77 22.93
CA CYS A 164 39.65 17.59 21.79
C CYS A 164 39.42 19.08 22.08
N GLU A 165 40.14 19.96 21.41
CA GLU A 165 39.98 21.42 21.57
C GLU A 165 39.76 22.08 20.21
N VAL A 166 38.86 23.05 20.14
CA VAL A 166 38.57 23.78 18.89
C VAL A 166 39.30 25.11 18.81
N ARG A 167 40.04 25.47 19.87
CA ARG A 167 40.94 26.62 19.94
C ARG A 167 42.39 26.19 19.84
N GLY A 168 43.17 26.92 19.06
CA GLY A 168 44.62 26.77 19.02
C GLY A 168 45.30 27.40 20.24
N HIS A 169 46.61 27.20 20.34
CA HIS A 169 47.43 27.80 21.40
C HIS A 169 47.37 29.34 21.39
N ASP A 170 47.12 29.94 20.23
CA ASP A 170 46.99 31.39 20.05
C ASP A 170 45.66 31.94 20.61
N GLY A 171 44.81 31.07 21.15
CA GLY A 171 43.53 31.44 21.73
C GLY A 171 42.47 31.80 20.69
N ASN A 172 42.70 31.53 19.41
CA ASN A 172 41.74 31.66 18.31
C ASN A 172 41.17 30.29 17.92
N CYS A 173 39.96 30.27 17.36
CA CYS A 173 39.35 29.05 16.83
C CYS A 173 40.13 28.49 15.62
N LEU A 174 40.30 27.17 15.59
CA LEU A 174 41.06 26.45 14.57
C LEU A 174 40.37 26.53 13.19
N PRO A 175 41.11 26.78 12.10
CA PRO A 175 40.62 26.58 10.74
C PRO A 175 40.25 25.13 10.45
N PHE A 176 39.43 24.90 9.42
CA PHE A 176 38.97 23.57 9.02
C PHE A 176 40.11 22.53 8.90
N ALA A 177 41.21 22.89 8.23
CA ALA A 177 42.34 22.00 7.99
C ALA A 177 43.03 21.58 9.30
N GLU A 178 43.29 22.54 10.19
CA GLU A 178 43.92 22.30 11.49
C GLU A 178 43.01 21.51 12.42
N PHE A 179 41.70 21.82 12.45
CA PHE A 179 40.72 21.07 13.22
C PHE A 179 40.61 19.62 12.75
N ARG A 180 40.56 19.39 11.44
CA ARG A 180 40.57 18.03 10.86
C ARG A 180 41.85 17.29 11.21
N GLN A 181 43.01 17.95 11.14
CA GLN A 181 44.29 17.35 11.52
C GLN A 181 44.34 16.98 13.00
N MET A 182 43.85 17.86 13.89
CA MET A 182 43.79 17.63 15.32
C MET A 182 42.91 16.42 15.68
N LEU A 183 41.84 16.18 14.93
CA LEU A 183 40.97 15.01 15.14
C LEU A 183 41.62 13.68 14.69
N GLY A 184 42.63 13.72 13.83
CA GLY A 184 43.34 12.55 13.31
C GLY A 184 42.60 11.85 12.16
N ALA A 185 42.52 10.52 12.19
CA ALA A 185 41.81 9.74 11.18
C ALA A 185 40.30 10.02 11.25
N VAL A 186 39.83 10.87 10.35
CA VAL A 186 38.44 11.35 10.25
C VAL A 186 37.83 10.86 8.94
N ALA A 187 36.61 10.34 9.03
CA ALA A 187 35.83 9.98 7.85
C ALA A 187 35.10 11.20 7.28
N ASP A 188 34.99 11.27 5.95
CA ASP A 188 34.27 12.35 5.26
C ASP A 188 32.74 12.19 5.33
N GLY A 189 32.25 11.05 5.86
CA GLY A 189 30.83 10.73 6.01
C GLY A 189 30.14 10.23 4.73
N GLU A 190 30.86 10.13 3.61
CA GLU A 190 30.33 9.70 2.31
C GLU A 190 30.43 8.20 2.05
N THR A 191 31.42 7.54 2.65
CA THR A 191 31.64 6.07 2.62
C THR A 191 31.20 5.43 3.92
N ASP A 192 31.14 4.09 3.98
CA ASP A 192 30.83 3.34 5.21
C ASP A 192 31.74 3.80 6.35
N VAL A 193 31.16 4.61 7.25
CA VAL A 193 31.84 5.14 8.42
C VAL A 193 31.93 4.02 9.45
N PRO A 194 33.12 3.66 9.94
CA PRO A 194 33.26 2.69 11.02
C PRO A 194 32.50 3.18 12.26
N PRO A 195 31.80 2.29 12.99
CA PRO A 195 31.11 2.66 14.22
C PRO A 195 32.09 3.32 15.20
N GLY A 196 31.79 4.56 15.60
CA GLY A 196 32.62 5.32 16.55
C GLY A 196 33.75 6.15 15.94
N ALA A 197 33.90 6.20 14.61
CA ALA A 197 34.83 7.12 13.96
C ALA A 197 34.36 8.57 14.06
N ALA A 198 35.30 9.50 14.19
CA ALA A 198 35.02 10.93 14.06
C ALA A 198 34.68 11.23 12.58
N VAL A 199 33.59 11.96 12.37
CA VAL A 199 33.15 12.39 11.04
C VAL A 199 33.25 13.90 10.95
N VAL A 200 33.82 14.40 9.86
CA VAL A 200 33.81 15.82 9.54
C VAL A 200 33.46 15.98 8.07
N THR A 201 32.47 16.83 7.78
CA THR A 201 31.98 17.03 6.42
C THR A 201 31.63 18.49 6.16
N THR A 202 31.87 18.95 4.94
CA THR A 202 31.44 20.28 4.48
C THR A 202 30.04 20.24 3.86
N ARG A 203 29.46 19.03 3.69
CA ARG A 203 28.14 18.83 3.09
C ARG A 203 27.06 18.67 4.17
N ARG A 204 26.12 19.62 4.22
CA ARG A 204 25.03 19.65 5.21
C ARG A 204 24.15 18.40 5.20
N HIS A 205 23.82 17.86 4.02
CA HIS A 205 23.00 16.65 3.93
C HIS A 205 23.71 15.42 4.51
N VAL A 206 25.04 15.32 4.35
CA VAL A 206 25.85 14.25 4.95
C VAL A 206 25.86 14.40 6.47
N TYR A 207 26.07 15.62 6.96
CA TYR A 207 26.01 15.93 8.39
C TYR A 207 24.65 15.55 8.99
N ARG A 208 23.54 16.00 8.39
CA ARG A 208 22.17 15.67 8.83
C ARG A 208 21.95 14.17 8.92
N ARG A 209 22.34 13.42 7.89
CA ARG A 209 22.24 11.95 7.87
C ARG A 209 23.01 11.33 9.03
N GLN A 210 24.25 11.75 9.24
CA GLN A 210 25.11 11.23 10.30
C GLN A 210 24.57 11.54 11.70
N VAL A 211 24.03 12.74 11.91
CA VAL A 211 23.37 13.10 13.18
C VAL A 211 22.14 12.23 13.41
N ASN A 212 21.29 12.05 12.40
CA ASN A 212 20.10 11.20 12.49
C ASN A 212 20.49 9.74 12.82
N GLU A 213 21.45 9.15 12.11
CA GLU A 213 21.93 7.78 12.34
C GLU A 213 22.42 7.55 13.78
N HIS A 214 23.04 8.55 14.41
CA HIS A 214 23.60 8.41 15.75
C HIS A 214 22.63 8.76 16.89
N LEU A 215 21.74 9.75 16.68
CA LEU A 215 20.83 10.24 17.72
C LEU A 215 19.43 9.59 17.66
N PHE A 216 18.82 9.52 16.47
CA PHE A 216 17.38 9.26 16.33
C PHE A 216 17.05 7.99 15.55
N GLN A 217 17.89 7.57 14.61
CA GLN A 217 17.73 6.38 13.76
C GLN A 217 16.38 6.34 13.01
N MET A 218 15.91 7.51 12.57
CA MET A 218 14.64 7.66 11.84
C MET A 218 14.87 7.64 10.32
N GLY A 219 13.80 7.49 9.51
CA GLY A 219 13.86 7.79 8.08
C GLY A 219 14.23 9.28 7.84
N ASP A 220 14.86 9.61 6.70
CA ASP A 220 15.25 11.00 6.41
C ASP A 220 14.04 11.95 6.37
N ASP A 221 12.89 11.48 5.88
CA ASP A 221 11.65 12.25 5.83
C ASP A 221 11.05 12.49 7.22
N ASP A 222 10.97 11.45 8.05
CA ASP A 222 10.52 11.55 9.44
C ASP A 222 11.44 12.48 10.25
N TYR A 223 12.74 12.41 10.00
CA TYR A 223 13.71 13.29 10.64
C TYR A 223 13.53 14.75 10.23
N ARG A 224 13.34 15.02 8.93
CA ARG A 224 13.01 16.38 8.47
C ARG A 224 11.72 16.89 9.11
N ALA A 225 10.68 16.06 9.16
CA ALA A 225 9.41 16.41 9.79
C ALA A 225 9.57 16.72 11.28
N LEU A 226 10.39 15.94 12.02
CA LEU A 226 10.73 16.22 13.42
C LEU A 226 11.41 17.58 13.58
N ILE A 227 12.41 17.88 12.75
CA ILE A 227 13.13 19.15 12.81
C ILE A 227 12.21 20.33 12.50
N GLU A 228 11.36 20.19 11.48
CA GLU A 228 10.35 21.21 11.15
C GLU A 228 9.34 21.42 12.28
N ALA A 229 8.89 20.34 12.92
CA ALA A 229 8.02 20.41 14.10
C ALA A 229 8.70 21.14 15.27
N LEU A 230 9.98 20.83 15.56
CA LEU A 230 10.77 21.52 16.59
C LEU A 230 10.93 23.02 16.28
N LEU A 231 11.17 23.36 15.00
CA LEU A 231 11.27 24.75 14.56
C LEU A 231 9.93 25.49 14.63
N SER A 232 8.82 24.83 14.30
CA SER A 232 7.51 25.46 14.40
C SER A 232 7.08 25.62 15.85
N ALA A 233 7.41 24.66 16.71
CA ALA A 233 7.13 24.72 18.14
C ALA A 233 7.81 25.90 18.84
N ARG A 234 8.89 26.40 18.26
CA ARG A 234 9.62 27.58 18.73
C ARG A 234 8.91 28.91 18.46
N ARG A 235 7.89 28.94 17.58
CA ARG A 235 7.20 30.19 17.26
C ARG A 235 6.46 30.72 18.50
N PRO A 236 6.47 32.04 18.75
CA PRO A 236 5.81 32.65 19.92
C PRO A 236 4.30 32.32 20.00
N LYS A 237 3.70 31.88 18.88
CA LYS A 237 2.34 31.37 18.80
C LYS A 237 2.06 30.17 19.73
N ILE A 238 3.03 29.29 20.00
CA ILE A 238 2.82 28.19 20.97
C ILE A 238 2.82 28.73 22.39
N ALA A 239 3.70 29.68 22.75
CA ALA A 239 3.69 30.26 24.09
C ALA A 239 2.36 30.98 24.38
N GLN A 240 1.78 31.66 23.39
CA GLN A 240 0.43 32.22 23.48
C GLN A 240 -0.66 31.13 23.49
N ALA A 241 -0.58 30.12 22.62
CA ALA A 241 -1.55 29.03 22.57
C ALA A 241 -1.54 28.15 23.85
N ALA A 242 -0.39 27.98 24.50
CA ALA A 242 -0.24 27.27 25.76
C ALA A 242 -0.91 27.99 26.93
N GLN A 243 -1.02 29.32 26.88
CA GLN A 243 -1.81 30.10 27.82
C GLN A 243 -3.33 29.95 27.60
N GLU A 244 -3.73 29.53 26.39
CA GLU A 244 -5.14 29.42 25.97
C GLU A 244 -5.70 27.98 26.01
N GLY A 245 -4.89 26.99 26.41
CA GLY A 245 -5.30 25.62 26.69
C GLY A 245 -4.76 24.55 25.71
N PRO A 246 -4.78 23.26 26.12
CA PRO A 246 -4.13 22.16 25.40
C PRO A 246 -4.70 21.90 24.00
N GLU A 247 -5.98 22.18 23.78
CA GLU A 247 -6.64 22.01 22.47
C GLU A 247 -6.09 22.96 21.40
N LYS A 248 -5.78 24.22 21.78
CA LYS A 248 -5.18 25.19 20.87
C LYS A 248 -3.73 24.89 20.57
N VAL A 249 -2.98 24.34 21.53
CA VAL A 249 -1.62 23.83 21.29
C VAL A 249 -1.65 22.68 20.28
N CYS A 250 -2.54 21.70 20.45
CA CYS A 250 -2.72 20.61 19.49
C CYS A 250 -3.07 21.15 18.09
N ARG A 251 -3.97 22.13 18.00
CA ARG A 251 -4.35 22.75 16.73
C ARG A 251 -3.17 23.48 16.06
N VAL A 252 -2.40 24.25 16.81
CA VAL A 252 -1.23 24.96 16.27
C VAL A 252 -0.14 23.97 15.84
N LEU A 253 0.03 22.84 16.55
CA LEU A 253 0.93 21.77 16.15
C LEU A 253 0.46 21.06 14.88
N GLN A 254 -0.85 20.80 14.75
CA GLN A 254 -1.45 20.23 13.53
C GLN A 254 -1.31 21.15 12.32
N GLU A 255 -1.55 22.46 12.50
CA GLU A 255 -1.36 23.48 11.45
C GLU A 255 0.12 23.73 11.13
N SER A 256 1.02 23.27 12.00
CA SER A 256 2.47 23.33 11.83
C SER A 256 3.08 22.08 11.24
N LEU A 257 2.29 21.01 11.03
CA LEU A 257 2.78 19.83 10.33
C LEU A 257 3.19 20.21 8.91
N PRO A 258 4.29 19.62 8.39
CA PRO A 258 4.73 19.89 7.04
C PRO A 258 3.61 19.63 6.04
N PRO A 259 3.46 20.45 4.98
CA PRO A 259 2.64 20.04 3.85
C PRO A 259 3.19 18.72 3.30
N LEU A 260 2.29 17.79 2.94
CA LEU A 260 2.68 16.54 2.30
C LEU A 260 3.62 16.83 1.12
N PRO A 261 4.74 16.10 1.00
CA PRO A 261 5.70 16.35 -0.07
C PRO A 261 5.03 16.18 -1.44
N GLY A 262 5.45 17.00 -2.41
CA GLY A 262 4.72 17.15 -3.68
C GLY A 262 4.60 15.86 -4.51
N ASP A 263 5.53 14.93 -4.34
CA ASP A 263 5.48 13.59 -4.92
C ASP A 263 4.31 12.74 -4.38
N GLN A 264 3.97 12.89 -3.10
CA GLN A 264 2.80 12.25 -2.50
C GLN A 264 1.49 12.89 -2.97
N MET A 265 1.50 14.20 -3.29
CA MET A 265 0.34 14.89 -3.87
C MET A 265 0.04 14.46 -5.30
N ASP A 266 1.08 14.26 -6.11
CA ASP A 266 0.93 13.73 -7.47
C ASP A 266 0.40 12.29 -7.46
N ASN A 267 0.95 11.46 -6.56
CA ASN A 267 0.46 10.09 -6.35
C ASN A 267 -1.00 10.06 -5.87
N LEU A 268 -1.38 10.93 -4.93
CA LEU A 268 -2.77 11.06 -4.47
C LEU A 268 -3.72 11.51 -5.59
N SER A 269 -3.29 12.48 -6.40
CA SER A 269 -4.08 12.97 -7.53
C SER A 269 -4.29 11.88 -8.58
N GLN A 270 -3.25 11.07 -8.84
CA GLN A 270 -3.33 9.92 -9.74
C GLN A 270 -4.23 8.82 -9.18
N LEU A 271 -4.14 8.52 -7.88
CA LEU A 271 -5.02 7.57 -7.20
C LEU A 271 -6.49 8.00 -7.24
N ILE A 272 -6.78 9.28 -7.00
CA ILE A 272 -8.14 9.83 -7.11
C ILE A 272 -8.65 9.72 -8.54
N THR A 273 -7.85 10.11 -9.53
CA THR A 273 -8.21 9.99 -10.94
C THR A 273 -8.51 8.55 -11.34
N ASN A 274 -7.71 7.60 -10.88
CA ASN A 274 -7.92 6.17 -11.11
C ASN A 274 -9.21 5.68 -10.45
N LEU A 275 -9.51 6.14 -9.23
CA LEU A 275 -10.72 5.77 -8.51
C LEU A 275 -11.98 6.32 -9.21
N GLU A 276 -11.92 7.55 -9.73
CA GLU A 276 -12.98 8.12 -10.56
C GLU A 276 -13.16 7.37 -11.90
N SER A 277 -12.07 6.87 -12.50
CA SER A 277 -12.16 5.99 -13.67
C SER A 277 -12.85 4.68 -13.32
N HIS A 278 -12.43 4.02 -12.23
CA HIS A 278 -13.02 2.76 -11.79
C HIS A 278 -14.50 2.89 -11.41
N GLN A 279 -14.91 4.02 -10.82
CA GLN A 279 -16.33 4.28 -10.56
C GLN A 279 -17.15 4.43 -11.86
N ARG A 280 -16.57 5.05 -12.89
CA ARG A 280 -17.22 5.13 -14.21
C ARG A 280 -17.33 3.75 -14.87
N ASP A 281 -16.24 2.99 -14.86
CA ASP A 281 -16.20 1.63 -15.42
C ASP A 281 -17.21 0.71 -14.71
N LEU A 282 -17.31 0.80 -13.38
CA LEU A 282 -18.26 0.04 -12.59
C LEU A 282 -19.70 0.36 -12.99
N LYS A 283 -20.03 1.65 -13.12
CA LYS A 283 -21.36 2.09 -13.53
C LYS A 283 -21.72 1.63 -14.95
N GLU A 284 -20.76 1.68 -15.88
CA GLU A 284 -20.94 1.16 -17.23
C GLU A 284 -21.16 -0.35 -17.23
N LEU A 285 -20.42 -1.10 -16.40
CA LEU A 285 -20.64 -2.54 -16.23
C LEU A 285 -22.03 -2.86 -15.67
N GLU A 286 -22.48 -2.12 -14.65
CA GLU A 286 -23.83 -2.27 -14.07
C GLU A 286 -24.92 -1.99 -15.10
N ASP A 287 -24.72 -0.99 -15.97
CA ASP A 287 -25.63 -0.72 -17.08
C ASP A 287 -25.62 -1.86 -18.10
N HIS A 288 -24.45 -2.39 -18.49
CA HIS A 288 -24.34 -3.54 -19.38
C HIS A 288 -25.03 -4.79 -18.82
N VAL A 289 -24.89 -5.07 -17.52
CA VAL A 289 -25.60 -6.17 -16.86
C VAL A 289 -27.11 -6.00 -16.99
N ARG A 290 -27.64 -4.80 -16.72
CA ARG A 290 -29.07 -4.51 -16.88
C ARG A 290 -29.56 -4.70 -18.32
N TRP A 291 -28.76 -4.32 -19.31
CA TRP A 291 -29.10 -4.57 -20.72
C TRP A 291 -29.14 -6.05 -21.05
N VAL A 292 -28.16 -6.82 -20.59
CA VAL A 292 -28.09 -8.27 -20.81
C VAL A 292 -29.25 -8.99 -20.13
N GLU A 293 -29.59 -8.64 -18.89
CA GLU A 293 -30.77 -9.17 -18.18
C GLU A 293 -32.06 -8.90 -18.96
N GLY A 294 -32.21 -7.69 -19.51
CA GLY A 294 -33.36 -7.35 -20.35
C GLY A 294 -33.44 -8.16 -21.65
N ILE A 295 -32.30 -8.50 -22.25
CA ILE A 295 -32.24 -9.37 -23.44
C ILE A 295 -32.56 -10.82 -23.07
N ASP A 296 -31.99 -11.33 -21.98
CA ASP A 296 -32.20 -12.70 -21.51
C ASP A 296 -33.67 -12.95 -21.20
N GLU A 297 -34.36 -12.00 -20.56
CA GLU A 297 -35.80 -12.12 -20.26
C GLU A 297 -36.64 -12.20 -21.54
N ARG A 298 -36.34 -11.37 -22.55
CA ARG A 298 -37.03 -11.41 -23.85
C ARG A 298 -36.71 -12.69 -24.61
N HIS A 299 -35.46 -13.16 -24.55
CA HIS A 299 -35.04 -14.39 -25.19
C HIS A 299 -35.70 -15.61 -24.55
N ARG A 300 -35.80 -15.66 -23.22
CA ARG A 300 -36.53 -16.69 -22.46
C ARG A 300 -38.00 -16.73 -22.87
N ALA A 301 -38.65 -15.56 -22.98
CA ALA A 301 -40.03 -15.47 -23.45
C ALA A 301 -40.18 -16.00 -24.90
N LEU A 302 -39.28 -15.63 -25.80
CA LEU A 302 -39.29 -16.12 -27.18
C LEU A 302 -39.11 -17.65 -27.24
N VAL A 303 -38.13 -18.19 -26.52
CA VAL A 303 -37.88 -19.63 -26.44
C VAL A 303 -39.12 -20.36 -25.90
N GLN A 304 -39.77 -19.81 -24.87
CA GLN A 304 -40.99 -20.39 -24.31
C GLN A 304 -42.11 -20.48 -25.35
N VAL A 305 -42.30 -19.42 -26.16
CA VAL A 305 -43.30 -19.42 -27.25
C VAL A 305 -42.95 -20.45 -28.32
N LEU A 306 -41.68 -20.51 -28.75
CA LEU A 306 -41.24 -21.47 -29.77
C LEU A 306 -41.39 -22.93 -29.29
N VAL A 307 -41.07 -23.21 -28.03
CA VAL A 307 -41.27 -24.54 -27.42
C VAL A 307 -42.76 -24.89 -27.34
N GLN A 308 -43.62 -23.93 -26.99
CA GLN A 308 -45.07 -24.15 -26.97
C GLN A 308 -45.64 -24.44 -28.37
N GLN A 309 -45.17 -23.71 -29.38
CA GLN A 309 -45.55 -23.95 -30.78
C GLN A 309 -45.09 -25.34 -31.24
N GLY A 310 -43.82 -25.69 -31.03
CA GLY A 310 -43.30 -27.02 -31.37
C GLY A 310 -44.03 -28.16 -30.63
N ALA A 311 -44.39 -27.96 -29.36
CA ALA A 311 -45.18 -28.93 -28.59
C ALA A 311 -46.62 -29.06 -29.08
N ALA A 312 -47.20 -28.00 -29.65
CA ALA A 312 -48.52 -28.04 -30.28
C ALA A 312 -48.47 -28.82 -31.61
N GLU A 313 -47.51 -28.49 -32.48
CA GLU A 313 -47.29 -29.19 -33.75
C GLU A 313 -46.99 -30.69 -33.53
N TYR A 314 -46.14 -31.02 -32.55
CA TYR A 314 -45.86 -32.41 -32.20
C TYR A 314 -47.12 -33.16 -31.72
N ARG A 315 -47.96 -32.52 -30.91
CA ARG A 315 -49.23 -33.12 -30.47
C ARG A 315 -50.16 -33.39 -31.64
N GLU A 316 -50.33 -32.42 -32.54
CA GLU A 316 -51.17 -32.57 -33.72
C GLU A 316 -50.68 -33.73 -34.61
N ARG A 317 -49.37 -33.78 -34.89
CA ARG A 317 -48.76 -34.89 -35.64
C ARG A 317 -48.88 -36.22 -34.93
N MET A 318 -48.78 -36.26 -33.61
CA MET A 318 -48.94 -37.49 -32.82
C MET A 318 -50.39 -37.98 -32.83
N GLU A 319 -51.37 -37.08 -32.80
CA GLU A 319 -52.79 -37.42 -32.94
C GLU A 319 -53.10 -37.97 -34.34
N GLU A 320 -52.56 -37.34 -35.39
CA GLU A 320 -52.69 -37.82 -36.75
C GLU A 320 -52.03 -39.21 -36.92
N TYR A 321 -50.81 -39.38 -36.40
CA TYR A 321 -50.12 -40.67 -36.38
C TYR A 321 -50.95 -41.75 -35.67
N ARG A 322 -51.50 -41.45 -34.48
CA ARG A 322 -52.37 -42.38 -33.74
C ARG A 322 -53.62 -42.74 -34.53
N ARG A 323 -54.23 -41.77 -35.23
CA ARG A 323 -55.40 -42.01 -36.08
C ARG A 323 -55.05 -42.99 -37.22
N VAL A 324 -53.95 -42.74 -37.94
CA VAL A 324 -53.49 -43.58 -39.04
C VAL A 324 -53.09 -44.98 -38.53
N ALA A 325 -52.33 -45.07 -37.44
CA ALA A 325 -51.97 -46.33 -36.80
C ALA A 325 -53.23 -47.13 -36.39
N GLY A 326 -54.25 -46.46 -35.84
CA GLY A 326 -55.53 -47.07 -35.52
C GLY A 326 -56.28 -47.59 -36.75
N GLN A 327 -56.26 -46.84 -37.86
CA GLN A 327 -56.84 -47.29 -39.14
C GLN A 327 -56.11 -48.52 -39.69
N VAL A 328 -54.77 -48.49 -39.72
CA VAL A 328 -53.94 -49.63 -40.15
C VAL A 328 -54.25 -50.86 -39.30
N GLN A 329 -54.38 -50.71 -37.99
CA GLN A 329 -54.69 -51.83 -37.10
C GLN A 329 -56.10 -52.38 -37.34
N ARG A 330 -57.10 -51.52 -37.61
CA ARG A 330 -58.46 -51.96 -38.01
C ARG A 330 -58.43 -52.72 -39.33
N HIS A 331 -57.82 -52.16 -40.36
CA HIS A 331 -57.69 -52.81 -41.67
C HIS A 331 -56.92 -54.13 -41.59
N THR A 332 -55.90 -54.22 -40.73
CA THR A 332 -55.17 -55.47 -40.49
C THR A 332 -56.09 -56.53 -39.87
N ARG A 333 -56.87 -56.17 -38.84
CA ARG A 333 -57.85 -57.08 -38.22
C ARG A 333 -58.93 -57.51 -39.21
N ASP A 334 -59.44 -56.60 -40.03
CA ASP A 334 -60.47 -56.91 -41.02
C ASP A 334 -59.91 -57.80 -42.14
N ARG A 335 -58.67 -57.56 -42.59
CA ARG A 335 -57.96 -58.44 -43.51
C ARG A 335 -57.78 -59.84 -42.92
N ASP A 336 -57.37 -59.94 -41.67
CA ASP A 336 -57.15 -61.22 -41.00
C ASP A 336 -58.48 -61.98 -40.80
N ARG A 337 -59.58 -61.28 -40.48
CA ARG A 337 -60.94 -61.84 -40.44
C ARG A 337 -61.39 -62.33 -41.81
N ALA A 338 -61.21 -61.53 -42.85
CA ALA A 338 -61.54 -61.91 -44.22
C ALA A 338 -60.72 -63.13 -44.65
N ARG A 339 -59.44 -63.19 -44.30
CA ARG A 339 -58.58 -64.34 -44.59
C ARG A 339 -59.03 -65.60 -43.85
N GLN A 340 -59.42 -65.48 -42.59
CA GLN A 340 -60.01 -66.60 -41.85
C GLN A 340 -61.33 -67.07 -42.47
N ALA A 341 -62.17 -66.14 -42.95
CA ALA A 341 -63.41 -66.49 -43.64
C ALA A 341 -63.15 -67.21 -44.96
N VAL A 342 -62.17 -66.75 -45.76
CA VAL A 342 -61.73 -67.43 -46.99
C VAL A 342 -61.25 -68.85 -46.68
N ASN A 343 -60.36 -69.02 -45.69
CA ASN A 343 -59.87 -70.35 -45.31
C ASN A 343 -61.01 -71.30 -44.87
N ARG A 344 -62.03 -70.79 -44.16
CA ARG A 344 -63.21 -71.59 -43.79
C ARG A 344 -64.03 -72.01 -45.01
N LEU A 345 -64.30 -71.06 -45.92
CA LEU A 345 -65.01 -71.36 -47.16
C LEU A 345 -64.24 -72.36 -48.04
N GLU A 346 -62.92 -72.27 -48.10
CA GLU A 346 -62.07 -73.25 -48.79
C GLU A 346 -62.17 -74.64 -48.16
N GLN A 347 -62.21 -74.73 -46.82
CA GLN A 347 -62.44 -75.99 -46.11
C GLN A 347 -63.84 -76.55 -46.41
N ASP A 348 -64.87 -75.71 -46.38
CA ASP A 348 -66.26 -76.11 -46.67
C ASP A 348 -66.41 -76.60 -48.11
N ILE A 349 -65.80 -75.89 -49.08
CA ILE A 349 -65.74 -76.33 -50.49
C ILE A 349 -65.04 -77.69 -50.58
N GLY A 350 -63.91 -77.86 -49.89
CA GLY A 350 -63.20 -79.15 -49.83
C GLY A 350 -64.08 -80.29 -49.30
N GLN A 351 -64.84 -80.04 -48.23
CA GLN A 351 -65.78 -81.01 -47.67
C GLN A 351 -66.92 -81.33 -48.66
N LEU A 352 -67.50 -80.31 -49.29
CA LEU A 352 -68.57 -80.48 -50.28
C LEU A 352 -68.10 -81.24 -51.53
N VAL A 353 -66.89 -80.98 -52.01
CA VAL A 353 -66.28 -81.72 -53.12
C VAL A 353 -66.07 -83.18 -52.73
N ALA A 354 -65.54 -83.45 -51.54
CA ALA A 354 -65.38 -84.82 -51.03
C ALA A 354 -66.74 -85.53 -50.86
N ALA A 355 -67.75 -84.83 -50.33
CA ALA A 355 -69.11 -85.36 -50.21
C ALA A 355 -69.73 -85.67 -51.58
N ARG A 356 -69.57 -84.77 -52.56
CA ARG A 356 -70.01 -84.99 -53.95
C ARG A 356 -69.30 -86.17 -54.60
N ALA A 357 -67.99 -86.34 -54.36
CA ALA A 357 -67.24 -87.49 -54.85
C ALA A 357 -67.74 -88.81 -54.24
N ARG A 358 -68.03 -88.85 -52.93
CA ARG A 358 -68.64 -90.01 -52.26
C ARG A 358 -70.03 -90.33 -52.80
N ALA A 359 -70.88 -89.31 -52.98
CA ALA A 359 -72.22 -89.49 -53.53
C ALA A 359 -72.17 -90.00 -54.99
N ARG A 360 -71.24 -89.51 -55.80
CA ARG A 360 -70.98 -90.05 -57.15
C ARG A 360 -70.51 -91.49 -57.11
N ALA A 361 -69.54 -91.82 -56.25
CA ALA A 361 -69.07 -93.20 -56.11
C ALA A 361 -70.19 -94.15 -55.64
N GLN A 362 -71.11 -93.69 -54.77
CA GLN A 362 -72.31 -94.45 -54.39
C GLN A 362 -73.29 -94.63 -55.56
N LEU A 363 -73.49 -93.61 -56.38
CA LEU A 363 -74.30 -93.70 -57.61
C LEU A 363 -73.69 -94.70 -58.60
N ASP A 364 -72.38 -94.66 -58.82
CA ASP A 364 -71.68 -95.60 -59.70
C ASP A 364 -71.76 -97.05 -59.16
N ALA A 365 -71.65 -97.22 -57.83
CA ALA A 365 -71.86 -98.51 -57.16
C ALA A 365 -73.30 -99.02 -57.32
N GLN A 366 -74.30 -98.15 -57.17
CA GLN A 366 -75.71 -98.51 -57.40
C GLN A 366 -75.99 -98.83 -58.88
N GLN A 367 -75.36 -98.14 -59.83
CA GLN A 367 -75.48 -98.45 -61.25
C GLN A 367 -74.85 -99.79 -61.61
N THR A 368 -73.69 -100.10 -61.03
CA THR A 368 -73.05 -101.41 -61.21
C THR A 368 -73.83 -102.54 -60.54
N ASP A 369 -74.39 -102.31 -59.34
CA ASP A 369 -75.30 -103.25 -58.67
C ASP A 369 -76.61 -103.45 -59.46
N ALA A 370 -77.18 -102.39 -60.03
CA ALA A 370 -78.36 -102.46 -60.90
C ALA A 370 -78.07 -103.21 -62.21
N ALA A 371 -76.90 -103.00 -62.81
CA ALA A 371 -76.45 -103.76 -63.97
C ALA A 371 -76.22 -105.25 -63.64
N ALA A 372 -75.68 -105.55 -62.46
CA ALA A 372 -75.53 -106.93 -61.98
C ALA A 372 -76.87 -107.61 -61.67
N LEU A 373 -77.84 -106.87 -61.13
CA LEU A 373 -79.22 -107.32 -60.92
C LEU A 373 -79.95 -107.57 -62.25
N ALA A 374 -79.79 -106.68 -63.24
CA ALA A 374 -80.31 -106.89 -64.59
C ALA A 374 -79.71 -108.13 -65.24
N GLY A 375 -78.39 -108.35 -65.12
CA GLY A 375 -77.73 -109.57 -65.58
C GLY A 375 -78.23 -110.84 -64.88
N ARG A 376 -78.50 -110.79 -63.57
CA ARG A 376 -79.11 -111.89 -62.80
C ARG A 376 -80.55 -112.18 -63.22
N LEU A 377 -81.30 -111.16 -63.59
CA LEU A 377 -82.70 -111.28 -64.02
C LEU A 377 -82.78 -111.91 -65.43
N GLU A 378 -81.84 -111.57 -66.31
CA GLU A 378 -81.73 -112.19 -67.64
C GLU A 378 -81.19 -113.63 -67.57
N ALA A 379 -80.29 -113.92 -66.63
CA ALA A 379 -79.88 -115.29 -66.31
C ALA A 379 -81.01 -116.14 -65.66
N ALA A 380 -81.95 -115.50 -64.95
CA ALA A 380 -83.11 -116.17 -64.38
C ALA A 380 -84.21 -116.42 -65.41
N LYS A 381 -84.42 -115.49 -66.36
CA LYS A 381 -85.33 -115.68 -67.50
C LYS A 381 -84.86 -116.79 -68.44
N SER A 382 -83.58 -116.83 -68.79
CA SER A 382 -83.02 -117.92 -69.60
C SER A 382 -83.07 -119.30 -68.91
N ARG A 383 -83.04 -119.35 -67.57
CA ARG A 383 -83.28 -120.59 -66.81
C ARG A 383 -84.76 -120.98 -66.76
N ALA A 384 -85.67 -120.02 -66.74
CA ALA A 384 -87.11 -120.28 -66.77
C ALA A 384 -87.60 -120.75 -68.17
N GLU A 385 -86.99 -120.25 -69.25
CA GLU A 385 -87.35 -120.62 -70.62
C GLU A 385 -86.83 -122.01 -71.05
N ASN A 386 -85.85 -122.59 -70.34
CA ASN A 386 -85.37 -123.96 -70.59
C ASN A 386 -86.11 -125.05 -69.80
N THR A 387 -87.24 -124.73 -69.16
CA THR A 387 -87.99 -125.71 -68.34
C THR A 387 -89.47 -125.90 -68.74
N LYS A 388 -89.87 -125.56 -69.97
CA LYS A 388 -91.15 -126.02 -70.54
C LYS A 388 -91.08 -126.24 -72.04
#